data_AF-A0A7I4YPK9-F1
#
_entry.id   AF-A0A7I4YPK9-F1
#
_cell.length_a   1.000
_cell.length_b   1.000
_cell.length_c   1.000
_cell.angle_alpha   90.00
_cell.angle_beta   90.00
_cell.angle_gamma   90.00
#
_symmetry.space_group_name_H-M   'P 1'
#
loop_
_entity.id
_entity.type
_entity.pdbx_description
1 polymer ?
#
loop_
_entity_poly.entity_id
_entity_poly.type
_entity_poly.pdbx_seq_one_letter_code
_entity_poly.pdbx_strand_id
1 'polypeptide(L)' 'MFFYLICTLVLLNAFTSEAEPCVDKAAETKAGERFCEYMQTPQAEDNEPPCITPNYHAIAKEYCAKSCGLCE' A
#
# COMPACT_ATOMS: atom_id res chain seq x y z
N MET A 1 -1.21 37.92 -23.39
CA MET A 1 -0.11 37.01 -22.99
C MET A 1 -0.10 36.66 -21.50
N PHE A 2 -0.65 37.50 -20.61
CA PHE A 2 -0.72 37.20 -19.16
C PHE A 2 -1.72 36.07 -18.80
N PHE A 3 -2.81 35.91 -19.58
CA PHE A 3 -3.82 34.88 -19.34
C PHE A 3 -3.32 33.44 -19.50
N TYR A 4 -2.29 33.19 -20.32
CA TYR A 4 -1.76 31.84 -20.54
C TYR A 4 -0.99 31.30 -19.32
N LEU A 5 -0.35 32.17 -18.53
CA LEU A 5 0.41 31.79 -17.34
C LEU A 5 -0.49 31.31 -16.20
N ILE A 6 -1.70 31.85 -16.10
CA ILE A 6 -2.67 31.44 -15.05
C ILE A 6 -3.18 30.02 -15.35
N CYS A 7 -3.43 29.68 -16.62
CA CYS A 7 -3.87 28.34 -17.00
C CYS A 7 -2.82 27.25 -16.70
N THR A 8 -1.53 27.54 -16.85
CA THR A 8 -0.47 26.57 -16.51
C THR A 8 -0.32 26.32 -15.02
N LEU A 9 -0.55 27.34 -14.18
CA LEU A 9 -0.51 27.22 -12.71
C LEU A 9 -1.65 26.36 -12.16
N VAL A 10 -2.84 26.41 -12.78
CA VAL A 10 -3.99 25.57 -12.37
C VAL A 10 -3.77 24.11 -12.77
N LEU A 11 -3.13 23.84 -13.91
CA LEU A 11 -2.81 22.48 -14.36
C LEU A 11 -1.76 21.78 -13.48
N LEU A 12 -0.82 22.53 -12.89
CA LEU A 12 0.20 21.98 -11.98
C LEU A 12 -0.37 21.53 -10.62
N ASN A 13 -1.45 22.15 -10.14
CA ASN A 13 -2.11 21.78 -8.88
C ASN A 13 -3.04 20.56 -8.98
N ALA A 14 -3.37 20.10 -10.20
CA ALA A 14 -4.20 18.91 -10.39
C ALA A 14 -3.40 17.59 -10.30
N PHE A 15 -2.06 17.66 -10.25
CA PHE A 15 -1.18 16.49 -10.31
C PHE A 15 -0.51 16.12 -8.98
N THR A 16 -0.91 16.73 -7.86
CA THR A 16 -0.58 16.24 -6.53
C THR A 16 -1.72 15.37 -6.02
N SER A 17 -2.13 14.37 -6.80
CA SER A 17 -2.76 13.20 -6.22
C SER A 17 -1.62 12.48 -5.51
N GLU A 18 -1.40 12.80 -4.23
CA GLU A 18 -0.56 11.99 -3.36
C GLU A 18 -1.10 10.57 -3.46
N ALA A 19 -0.44 9.73 -4.26
CA ALA A 19 -0.62 8.29 -4.15
C ALA A 19 -0.29 7.97 -2.70
N GLU A 20 -1.21 7.31 -2.00
CA GLU A 20 -0.95 6.90 -0.62
C GLU A 20 0.41 6.20 -0.58
N PRO A 21 1.33 6.60 0.31
CA PRO A 21 2.66 6.04 0.33
C PRO A 21 2.54 4.52 0.52
N CYS A 22 3.16 3.74 -0.38
CA CYS A 22 3.17 2.29 -0.32
C CYS A 22 4.05 1.84 0.86
N VAL A 23 3.45 1.76 2.04
CA VAL A 23 4.11 1.40 3.30
C VAL A 23 3.27 0.39 4.07
N ASP A 24 3.95 -0.48 4.81
CA ASP A 24 3.30 -1.39 5.75
C ASP A 24 2.92 -0.63 7.01
N LYS A 25 1.64 -0.27 7.16
CA LYS A 25 1.14 0.46 8.34
C LYS A 25 1.35 -0.34 9.64
N ALA A 26 1.30 -1.67 9.59
CA ALA A 26 1.58 -2.49 10.77
C ALA A 26 3.07 -2.45 11.19
N ALA A 27 4.00 -2.14 10.28
CA ALA A 27 5.44 -2.15 10.57
C ALA A 27 5.91 -1.01 11.51
N GLU A 28 5.01 -0.13 11.97
CA GLU A 28 5.31 0.85 13.02
C GLU A 28 5.71 0.21 14.36
N THR A 29 5.39 -1.08 14.55
CA THR A 29 5.77 -1.83 15.75
C THR A 29 6.46 -3.15 15.38
N LYS A 30 7.34 -3.64 16.25
CA LYS A 30 7.97 -4.97 16.08
C LYS A 30 6.95 -6.12 15.96
N ALA A 31 5.78 -5.98 16.59
CA ALA A 31 4.72 -6.98 16.50
C ALA A 31 4.07 -6.96 15.11
N GLY A 32 3.85 -5.77 14.55
CA GLY A 32 3.26 -5.64 13.23
C GLY A 32 4.25 -5.91 12.08
N GLU A 33 5.56 -5.69 12.26
CA GLU A 33 6.58 -6.21 11.33
C GLU A 33 6.47 -7.74 11.21
N ARG A 34 6.45 -8.45 12.35
CA ARG A 34 6.27 -9.91 12.38
C ARG A 34 4.93 -10.37 11.80
N PHE A 35 3.89 -9.55 11.95
CA PHE A 35 2.59 -9.82 11.36
C PHE A 35 2.65 -9.73 9.83
N CYS A 36 3.31 -8.71 9.27
CA CYS A 36 3.51 -8.62 7.83
C CYS A 36 4.43 -9.74 7.30
N GLU A 37 5.45 -10.14 8.06
CA GLU A 37 6.25 -11.33 7.75
C GLU A 37 5.40 -12.62 7.73
N TYR A 38 4.51 -12.79 8.70
CA TYR A 38 3.58 -13.91 8.74
C TYR A 38 2.64 -13.91 7.52
N MET A 39 2.12 -12.73 7.15
CA MET A 39 1.21 -12.56 6.01
C MET A 39 1.82 -12.98 4.68
N GLN A 40 3.11 -12.71 4.46
CA GLN A 40 3.82 -13.09 3.23
C GLN A 40 4.37 -14.52 3.26
N THR A 41 4.37 -15.19 4.42
CA THR A 41 4.93 -16.54 4.56
C THR A 41 3.86 -17.59 4.28
N PRO A 42 4.10 -18.54 3.36
CA PRO A 42 3.19 -19.66 3.12
C PRO A 42 2.91 -20.46 4.40
N GLN A 43 1.63 -20.70 4.69
CA GLN A 43 1.23 -21.50 5.84
C GLN A 43 1.18 -22.99 5.47
N ALA A 44 1.51 -23.85 6.42
CA ALA A 44 1.56 -25.30 6.21
C ALA A 44 0.20 -25.92 5.86
N GLU A 45 -0.90 -25.25 6.19
CA GLU A 45 -2.27 -25.75 5.97
C GLU A 45 -2.69 -25.62 4.50
N ASP A 46 -2.44 -24.45 3.89
CA ASP A 46 -2.90 -24.13 2.52
C ASP A 46 -1.75 -24.06 1.49
N ASN A 47 -0.48 -24.11 1.92
CA ASN A 47 0.71 -23.79 1.12
C ASN A 47 0.68 -22.42 0.42
N GLU A 48 -0.28 -21.56 0.78
CA GLU A 48 -0.45 -20.23 0.26
C GLU A 48 -0.15 -19.19 1.35
N PRO A 49 0.45 -18.05 1.01
CA PRO A 49 0.63 -16.96 1.95
C PRO A 49 -0.72 -16.30 2.26
N PRO A 50 -0.99 -15.93 3.52
CA PRO A 50 -2.24 -15.27 3.89
C PRO A 50 -2.57 -14.04 3.03
N CYS A 51 -1.56 -13.29 2.54
CA CYS A 51 -1.75 -12.14 1.65
C CYS A 51 -2.67 -12.40 0.43
N ILE A 52 -2.67 -13.63 -0.12
CA ILE A 52 -3.47 -13.98 -1.32
C ILE A 52 -4.80 -14.64 -0.99
N THR A 53 -4.98 -15.05 0.27
CA THR A 53 -6.24 -15.67 0.72
C THR A 53 -7.32 -14.61 0.91
N PRO A 54 -8.58 -14.87 0.50
CA PRO A 54 -9.65 -13.88 0.56
C PRO A 54 -9.97 -13.39 1.98
N ASN A 55 -9.74 -14.21 2.99
CA ASN A 55 -9.98 -13.85 4.39
C ASN A 55 -9.01 -12.78 4.92
N TYR A 56 -7.78 -12.77 4.41
CA TYR A 56 -6.72 -11.89 4.89
C TYR A 56 -6.32 -10.82 3.87
N HIS A 57 -6.78 -10.92 2.62
CA HIS A 57 -6.45 -9.98 1.56
C HIS A 57 -6.80 -8.52 1.89
N ALA A 58 -7.97 -8.27 2.48
CA ALA A 58 -8.37 -6.92 2.88
C ALA A 58 -7.44 -6.35 3.98
N ILE A 59 -7.08 -7.20 4.95
CA ILE A 59 -6.18 -6.84 6.07
C ILE A 59 -4.77 -6.61 5.54
N ALA A 60 -4.29 -7.49 4.66
CA ALA A 60 -3.00 -7.36 3.98
C ALA A 60 -2.93 -6.05 3.18
N LYS A 61 -3.97 -5.71 2.43
CA LYS A 61 -4.03 -4.47 1.66
C LYS A 61 -4.03 -3.21 2.53
N GLU A 62 -4.60 -3.27 3.72
CA GLU A 62 -4.65 -2.11 4.62
C GLU A 62 -3.35 -1.94 5.42
N TYR A 63 -2.81 -3.04 5.95
CA TYR A 63 -1.76 -3.00 6.98
C TYR A 63 -0.39 -3.48 6.50
N CYS A 64 -0.34 -4.37 5.51
CA CYS A 64 0.88 -5.01 5.02
C CYS A 64 1.00 -4.90 3.49
N ALA A 65 0.51 -3.77 2.95
CA ALA A 65 0.35 -3.59 1.51
C ALA A 65 1.67 -3.72 0.76
N LYS A 66 2.77 -3.22 1.33
CA LYS A 66 4.09 -3.25 0.71
C LYS A 66 4.70 -4.66 0.81
N SER A 67 4.66 -5.27 1.99
CA SER A 67 5.16 -6.64 2.20
C SER A 67 4.41 -7.66 1.35
N CYS A 68 3.11 -7.47 1.15
CA CYS A 68 2.28 -8.32 0.30
C CYS A 68 2.28 -7.93 -1.20
N GLY A 69 2.99 -6.87 -1.61
CA GLY A 69 3.02 -6.40 -3.00
C GLY A 69 1.66 -5.93 -3.55
N LEU A 70 0.82 -5.38 -2.68
CA LEU A 70 -0.54 -4.91 -2.98
C LEU A 70 -0.63 -3.40 -3.24
N CYS A 71 0.51 -2.70 -3.25
CA CYS A 71 0.64 -1.29 -3.63
C CYS A 71 1.84 -1.08 -4.56
N GLU A 72 1.76 -0.04 -5.40
CA GLU A 72 2.79 0.40 -6.36
C GLU A 72 3.37 1.76 -5.97
#